data_AF-A0A7G8G5I7-F1
#
_entry.id   AF-A0A7G8G5I7-F1
#
_cell.length_a   1.000
_cell.length_b   1.000
_cell.length_c   1.000
_cell.angle_alpha   90.00
_cell.angle_beta   90.00
_cell.angle_gamma   90.00
#
_symmetry.space_group_name_H-M   'P 1'
#
loop_
_entity.id
_entity.type
_entity.pdbx_description
1 polymer ?
#
loop_
_entity_poly.entity_id
_entity_poly.type
_entity_poly.pdbx_seq_one_letter_code
_entity_poly.pdbx_strand_id
1 'polypeptide(L)' 'MSNESEKNKEYWIDEIAFLEARLNGSQGDIDSEDRSACEEALKTAKTNFSAYK' A
#
# COMPACT_ATOMS: atom_id res chain seq x y z
N MET A 1 -18.39 11.21 -10.11
CA MET A 1 -18.41 10.40 -8.87
C MET A 1 -17.35 9.34 -9.08
N SER A 2 -16.17 9.54 -8.49
CA SER A 2 -15.04 8.64 -8.67
C SER A 2 -15.40 7.31 -8.07
N ASN A 3 -15.50 6.31 -8.93
CA ASN A 3 -15.89 4.95 -8.58
C ASN A 3 -14.95 4.43 -7.48
N GLU A 4 -15.47 4.34 -6.25
CA GLU A 4 -15.06 3.38 -5.22
C GLU A 4 -15.41 1.93 -5.65
N SER A 5 -15.51 1.69 -6.95
CA SER A 5 -15.74 0.38 -7.55
C SER A 5 -14.46 -0.43 -7.36
N GLU A 6 -14.43 -1.11 -6.22
CA GLU A 6 -13.73 -2.36 -6.00
C GLU A 6 -12.24 -2.27 -6.36
N LYS A 7 -11.46 -1.70 -5.44
CA LYS A 7 -10.01 -1.96 -5.38
C LYS A 7 -9.79 -3.47 -5.52
N ASN A 8 -9.47 -3.93 -6.72
CA ASN A 8 -9.43 -5.35 -7.02
C ASN A 8 -8.14 -5.96 -6.48
N LYS A 9 -8.02 -7.29 -6.57
CA LYS A 9 -6.82 -7.99 -6.12
C LYS A 9 -5.54 -7.41 -6.73
N GLU A 10 -5.56 -7.00 -8.01
CA GLU A 10 -4.41 -6.41 -8.70
C GLU A 10 -4.04 -5.03 -8.12
N TYR A 11 -5.03 -4.16 -7.87
CA TYR A 11 -4.79 -2.89 -7.18
C TYR A 11 -4.04 -3.09 -5.86
N TRP A 12 -4.44 -4.08 -5.05
CA TRP A 12 -3.76 -4.33 -3.78
C TRP A 12 -2.35 -4.91 -3.96
N ILE A 13 -2.09 -5.69 -5.00
CA ILE A 13 -0.74 -6.17 -5.32
C ILE A 13 0.17 -4.98 -5.66
N ASP A 14 -0.29 -4.10 -6.54
CA ASP A 14 0.49 -2.93 -6.96
C ASP A 14 0.71 -1.95 -5.80
N GLU A 15 -0.32 -1.73 -4.98
CA GLU A 15 -0.24 -0.89 -3.78
C GLU A 15 0.76 -1.46 -2.75
N ILE A 16 0.72 -2.76 -2.49
CA ILE A 16 1.69 -3.43 -1.59
C ILE A 16 3.11 -3.26 -2.13
N ALA A 17 3.33 -3.52 -3.42
CA ALA A 17 4.65 -3.41 -4.03
C ALA A 17 5.19 -1.97 -3.99
N PHE A 18 4.32 -0.98 -4.24
CA PHE A 18 4.66 0.43 -4.13
C PHE A 18 5.08 0.81 -2.71
N LEU A 19 4.27 0.43 -1.71
CA LEU A 19 4.55 0.77 -0.31
C LEU A 19 5.81 0.07 0.21
N GLU A 20 6.04 -1.19 -0.17
CA GLU A 20 7.28 -1.90 0.18
C GLU A 20 8.51 -1.27 -0.46
N ALA A 21 8.43 -0.83 -1.73
CA ALA A 21 9.52 -0.12 -2.39
C ALA A 21 9.83 1.23 -1.71
N ARG A 22 8.79 1.98 -1.31
CA ARG A 22 8.95 3.24 -0.59
C ARG A 22 9.59 3.03 0.79
N LEU A 23 9.16 2.01 1.54
CA LEU A 23 9.74 1.67 2.85
C LEU A 23 11.16 1.12 2.78
N ASN A 24 11.52 0.48 1.66
CA ASN A 24 12.88 0.02 1.36
C ASN A 24 13.79 1.16 0.87
N GLY A 25 13.29 2.39 0.74
CA GLY A 25 14.08 3.52 0.24
C GLY A 25 14.36 3.46 -1.27
N SER A 26 13.67 2.60 -2.02
CA SER A 26 13.83 2.50 -3.48
C SER A 26 13.33 3.75 -4.22
N GLN A 27 12.57 4.62 -3.56
CA GLN A 27 12.01 5.86 -4.12
C GLN A 27 12.58 7.12 -3.45
N GLY A 28 13.73 7.00 -2.77
CA GLY A 28 14.34 8.06 -1.98
C GLY A 28 14.03 7.93 -0.49
N ASP A 29 14.69 8.79 0.29
CA ASP A 29 14.50 8.85 1.73
C ASP A 29 13.12 9.44 2.06
N ILE A 30 12.46 8.81 3.02
CA ILE A 30 11.21 9.27 3.61
C ILE A 30 11.45 9.62 5.06
N ASP A 31 10.78 10.65 5.56
CA ASP A 31 10.83 10.97 6.99
C ASP A 31 10.06 9.93 7.82
N SER A 32 10.14 10.07 9.14
CA SER A 32 9.49 9.15 10.07
C SER A 32 7.96 9.17 9.97
N GLU A 33 7.37 10.30 9.59
CA GLU A 33 5.92 10.44 9.47
C GLU A 33 5.43 9.73 8.19
N ASP A 34 6.11 9.97 7.07
CA ASP A 34 5.87 9.28 5.80
C ASP A 34 6.08 7.77 5.94
N ARG A 35 7.12 7.34 6.67
CA ARG A 35 7.38 5.93 6.94
C ARG A 35 6.23 5.30 7.70
N SER A 36 5.79 5.93 8.79
CA SER A 36 4.66 5.45 9.60
C SER A 36 3.37 5.35 8.76
N ALA A 37 3.09 6.37 7.94
CA ALA A 37 1.95 6.36 7.03
C ALA A 37 2.01 5.21 6.02
N CYS A 38 3.20 4.96 5.44
CA CYS A 38 3.41 3.85 4.50
C CYS A 38 3.26 2.47 5.19
N GLU A 39 3.73 2.33 6.44
CA GLU A 39 3.59 1.10 7.22
C GLU A 39 2.11 0.78 7.53
N GLU A 40 1.32 1.78 7.94
CA GLU A 40 -0.11 1.60 8.21
C GLU A 40 -0.92 1.35 6.92
N ALA A 41 -0.57 2.03 5.83
CA ALA A 41 -1.15 1.77 4.51
C ALA A 41 -0.83 0.34 4.05
N LEU A 42 0.41 -0.13 4.24
CA LEU A 42 0.85 -1.47 3.83
C LEU A 42 0.11 -2.55 4.60
N LYS A 43 -0.09 -2.33 5.91
CA LYS A 43 -0.88 -3.22 6.77
C LYS A 43 -2.32 -3.31 6.30
N THR A 44 -2.94 -2.17 5.97
CA THR A 44 -4.30 -2.13 5.43
C THR A 44 -4.38 -2.85 4.08
N ALA A 45 -3.42 -2.59 3.18
CA ALA A 45 -3.37 -3.21 1.87
C ALA A 45 -3.22 -4.74 1.96
N LYS A 46 -2.31 -5.23 2.81
CA LYS A 46 -2.13 -6.68 3.07
C LYS A 46 -3.37 -7.32 3.69
N THR A 47 -4.06 -6.62 4.58
CA THR A 47 -5.30 -7.11 5.21
C THR A 47 -6.42 -7.26 4.18
N ASN A 48 -6.63 -6.22 3.35
CA ASN A 48 -7.61 -6.26 2.28
C ASN A 48 -7.26 -7.32 1.24
N PHE A 49 -5.99 -7.38 0.80
CA PHE A 49 -5.51 -8.43 -0.12
C PHE A 49 -5.78 -9.84 0.41
N SER A 50 -5.50 -10.07 1.70
CA SER A 50 -5.76 -11.36 2.35
C SER A 50 -7.26 -11.67 2.51
N ALA A 51 -8.14 -10.67 2.45
CA ALA A 51 -9.58 -10.85 2.46
C ALA A 51 -10.14 -11.30 1.09
N TYR A 52 -9.41 -11.12 -0.02
CA TYR A 52 -9.74 -11.67 -1.35
C TYR A 52 -9.38 -13.18 -1.49
N LYS A 53 -9.25 -13.90 -0.38
CA LYS A 53 -8.81 -15.30 -0.35
C LYS A 53 -9.83 -16.25 -0.99
#